data_AF-A0A7Y2Y8A6-F1
#
_entry.id   AF-A0A7Y2Y8A6-F1
#
_cell.length_a   1.000
_cell.length_b   1.000
_cell.length_c   1.000
_cell.angle_alpha   90.00
_cell.angle_beta   90.00
_cell.angle_gamma   90.00
#
_symmetry.space_group_name_H-M   'P 1'
#
loop_
_entity.id
_entity.type
_entity.pdbx_description
1 polymer ?
#
loop_
_entity_poly.entity_id
_entity_poly.type
_entity_poly.pdbx_seq_one_letter_code
_entity_poly.pdbx_strand_id
1 'polypeptide(L)'
;MDAESQRNHLKAYGITYWTLEKQQKVKWLLNYRGGSFLLPDIEEIKKECQIRGVSFEVLSNSAAEAILTEISSPSKNMEAVILEKAPKIAVYTPNGKQPWDDAVTMVLTYAEIPYDTVYDEKVLSDELLLYDWLHLHHEDFTGQYGKFYRAYRSAPWYIEEKKNAE
;
A
#
# COMPACT_ATOMS: atom_id res chain seq x y z
N MET A 1 12.48 3.73 -7.98
CA MET A 1 11.15 4.31 -8.23
C MET A 1 11.30 5.78 -8.61
N ASP A 2 12.16 6.08 -9.59
CA ASP A 2 12.10 7.40 -10.21
C ASP A 2 10.82 7.50 -11.05
N ALA A 3 10.23 8.69 -11.12
CA ALA A 3 8.95 8.89 -11.78
C ALA A 3 9.03 8.76 -13.32
N GLU A 4 10.24 8.84 -13.89
CA GLU A 4 10.45 8.93 -15.33
C GLU A 4 10.74 7.58 -15.99
N SER A 5 11.42 6.66 -15.31
CA SER A 5 11.87 5.37 -15.86
C SER A 5 11.20 4.16 -15.21
N GLN A 6 10.68 4.27 -13.98
CA GLN A 6 10.00 3.15 -13.33
C GLN A 6 8.61 2.91 -13.94
N ARG A 7 8.39 1.72 -14.48
CA ARG A 7 7.08 1.29 -14.97
C ARG A 7 6.28 0.66 -13.83
N ASN A 8 5.01 1.04 -13.72
CA ASN A 8 4.06 0.49 -12.75
C ASN A 8 4.56 0.52 -11.29
N HIS A 9 5.00 1.69 -10.82
CA HIS A 9 5.50 1.85 -9.44
C HIS A 9 4.48 1.42 -8.36
N LEU A 10 3.17 1.61 -8.57
CA LEU A 10 2.15 1.12 -7.62
C LEU A 10 2.14 -0.42 -7.54
N LYS A 11 2.31 -1.13 -8.66
CA LYS A 11 2.45 -2.60 -8.66
C LYS A 11 3.76 -3.07 -8.03
N ALA A 12 4.79 -2.23 -7.97
CA ALA A 12 6.02 -2.58 -7.27
C ALA A 12 5.79 -2.83 -5.77
N TYR A 13 4.87 -2.10 -5.14
CA TYR A 13 4.45 -2.40 -3.76
C TYR A 13 3.80 -3.79 -3.64
N GLY A 14 3.01 -4.17 -4.63
CA GLY A 14 2.43 -5.51 -4.76
C GLY A 14 3.47 -6.63 -4.86
N ILE A 15 4.49 -6.43 -5.69
CA ILE A 15 5.63 -7.36 -5.80
C ILE A 15 6.35 -7.49 -4.46
N THR A 16 6.58 -6.38 -3.76
CA THR A 16 7.21 -6.39 -2.44
C THR A 16 6.37 -7.16 -1.43
N TYR A 17 5.05 -6.93 -1.39
CA TYR A 17 4.12 -7.66 -0.53
C TYR A 17 4.14 -9.17 -0.82
N TRP A 18 3.99 -9.55 -2.09
CA TRP A 18 4.02 -10.94 -2.53
C TRP A 18 5.36 -11.63 -2.20
N THR A 19 6.46 -10.90 -2.28
CA THR A 19 7.79 -11.40 -1.88
C THR A 19 7.84 -11.69 -0.38
N LEU A 20 7.25 -10.81 0.44
CA LEU A 20 7.13 -11.01 1.88
C LEU A 20 6.22 -12.20 2.24
N GLU A 21 5.15 -12.46 1.48
CA GLU A 21 4.30 -13.64 1.66
C GLU A 21 5.07 -14.95 1.46
N LYS A 22 6.09 -14.92 0.59
CA LYS A 22 7.03 -16.03 0.38
C LYS A 22 8.15 -16.10 1.43
N GLN A 23 7.98 -15.38 2.54
CA GLN A 23 8.93 -15.33 3.66
C GLN A 23 10.32 -14.83 3.25
N GLN A 24 10.41 -14.06 2.16
CA GLN A 24 11.65 -13.44 1.72
C GLN A 24 11.74 -12.03 2.31
N LYS A 25 12.83 -11.75 3.02
CA LYS A 25 13.08 -10.41 3.55
C LYS A 25 13.44 -9.46 2.42
N VAL A 26 12.98 -8.22 2.56
CA VAL A 26 13.25 -7.14 1.59
C VAL A 26 13.72 -5.91 2.35
N LYS A 27 14.48 -5.03 1.70
CA LYS A 27 14.82 -3.72 2.26
C LYS A 27 14.05 -2.64 1.53
N TRP A 28 13.32 -1.80 2.26
CA TRP A 28 12.75 -0.57 1.75
C TRP A 28 13.77 0.55 1.91
N LEU A 29 14.22 1.11 0.77
CA LEU A 29 15.24 2.13 0.69
C LEU A 29 14.58 3.51 0.67
N LEU A 30 14.25 4.01 1.86
CA LEU A 30 13.61 5.31 2.08
C LEU A 30 14.46 6.43 1.51
N ASN A 31 13.79 7.32 0.77
CA ASN A 31 14.39 8.48 0.08
C ASN A 31 15.53 8.14 -0.92
N TYR A 32 15.77 6.86 -1.20
CA TYR A 32 16.66 6.43 -2.27
C TYR A 32 15.84 6.08 -3.52
N ARG A 33 16.08 6.82 -4.62
CA ARG A 33 15.32 6.69 -5.89
C ARG A 33 13.80 6.64 -5.68
N GLY A 34 13.26 7.56 -4.88
CA GLY A 34 11.82 7.66 -4.61
C GLY A 34 11.23 6.58 -3.70
N GLY A 35 12.06 5.92 -2.87
CA GLY A 35 11.58 4.87 -1.96
C GLY A 35 11.62 3.47 -2.57
N SER A 36 12.73 3.11 -3.22
CA SER A 36 12.87 1.82 -3.93
C SER A 36 12.97 0.61 -2.99
N PHE A 37 12.77 -0.59 -3.54
CA PHE A 37 12.89 -1.84 -2.80
C PHE A 37 14.10 -2.65 -3.29
N LEU A 38 14.88 -3.17 -2.35
CA LEU A 38 15.94 -4.14 -2.61
C LEU A 38 15.44 -5.53 -2.21
N LEU A 39 15.30 -6.40 -3.20
CA LEU A 39 14.79 -7.77 -3.06
C LEU A 39 15.92 -8.77 -3.31
N PRO A 40 15.83 -10.00 -2.79
CA PRO A 40 16.76 -11.06 -3.13
C PRO A 40 16.66 -11.41 -4.62
N ASP A 41 17.79 -11.78 -5.22
CA ASP A 41 17.86 -12.18 -6.62
C ASP A 41 17.32 -13.61 -6.81
N ILE A 42 15.99 -13.74 -6.92
CA ILE A 42 15.28 -15.00 -7.10
C ILE A 42 14.52 -14.97 -8.43
N GLU A 43 14.65 -16.04 -9.22
CA GLU A 43 14.04 -16.14 -10.56
C GLU A 43 12.52 -15.98 -10.53
N GLU A 44 11.85 -16.47 -9.48
CA GLU A 44 10.41 -16.33 -9.30
C GLU A 44 9.99 -14.86 -9.18
N ILE A 45 10.76 -14.05 -8.44
CA ILE A 45 10.50 -12.61 -8.26
C ILE A 45 10.68 -11.87 -9.59
N LYS A 46 11.72 -12.19 -10.36
CA LYS A 46 11.95 -11.58 -11.68
C LYS A 46 10.80 -11.85 -12.64
N LYS A 47 10.33 -13.10 -12.70
CA LYS A 47 9.19 -13.48 -13.52
C LYS A 47 7.94 -12.75 -13.10
N GLU A 48 7.70 -12.63 -11.80
CA GLU A 48 6.54 -11.89 -11.29
C GLU A 48 6.60 -10.40 -11.65
N CYS A 49 7.77 -9.77 -11.53
CA CYS A 49 7.98 -8.39 -12.01
C CYS A 49 7.65 -8.25 -13.50
N GLN A 50 8.08 -9.19 -14.34
CA GLN A 50 7.79 -9.17 -15.78
C GLN A 50 6.29 -9.35 -16.06
N ILE A 51 5.64 -10.30 -15.39
CA ILE A 51 4.20 -10.59 -15.52
C ILE A 51 3.38 -9.35 -15.13
N ARG A 52 3.75 -8.68 -14.03
CA ARG A 52 3.06 -7.49 -13.54
C ARG A 52 3.55 -6.19 -14.19
N GLY A 53 4.50 -6.25 -15.13
CA GLY A 53 5.02 -5.11 -15.86
C GLY A 53 5.78 -4.09 -15.00
N VAL A 54 6.46 -4.54 -13.95
CA VAL A 54 7.28 -3.73 -13.04
C VAL A 54 8.74 -3.78 -13.50
N SER A 55 9.39 -2.63 -13.69
CA SER A 55 10.81 -2.62 -14.03
C SER A 55 11.67 -2.97 -12.80
N PHE A 56 12.77 -3.67 -13.03
CA PHE A 56 13.77 -4.01 -12.02
C PHE A 56 15.18 -3.98 -12.61
N GLU A 57 16.17 -3.84 -11.73
CA GLU A 57 17.59 -3.89 -12.04
C GLU A 57 18.23 -5.03 -11.26
N VAL A 58 19.09 -5.81 -11.90
CA VAL A 58 19.90 -6.84 -11.22
C VAL A 58 21.21 -6.19 -10.78
N LEU A 59 21.52 -6.31 -9.50
CA LEU A 59 22.71 -5.71 -8.89
C LEU A 59 23.71 -6.79 -8.49
N SER A 60 25.01 -6.51 -8.64
CA SER A 60 26.03 -7.29 -7.97
C SER A 60 25.99 -7.03 -6.46
N ASN A 61 26.53 -7.96 -5.67
CA ASN A 61 26.68 -7.75 -4.23
C ASN A 61 27.46 -6.47 -3.91
N SER A 62 28.51 -6.16 -4.67
CA SER A 62 29.29 -4.92 -4.49
C SER A 62 28.48 -3.66 -4.78
N ALA A 63 27.61 -3.67 -5.80
CA ALA A 63 26.75 -2.55 -6.12
C ALA A 63 25.68 -2.35 -5.05
N ALA A 64 25.06 -3.43 -4.56
CA ALA A 64 24.09 -3.36 -3.48
C ALA A 64 24.72 -2.81 -2.19
N GLU A 65 25.93 -3.25 -1.84
CA GLU A 65 26.66 -2.77 -0.66
C GLU A 65 27.02 -1.28 -0.78
N ALA A 66 27.41 -0.82 -1.97
CA ALA A 66 27.68 0.59 -2.22
C ALA A 66 26.44 1.46 -2.02
N ILE A 67 25.27 1.00 -2.47
CA ILE A 67 23.99 1.70 -2.26
C ILE A 67 23.65 1.75 -0.76
N LEU A 68 23.79 0.64 -0.04
CA LEU A 68 23.52 0.61 1.40
C LEU A 68 24.49 1.50 2.19
N THR A 69 25.75 1.56 1.77
CA THR A 69 26.75 2.46 2.35
C THR A 69 26.38 3.93 2.13
N GLU A 70 25.96 4.29 0.91
CA GLU A 70 25.46 5.64 0.60
C GLU A 70 24.27 6.02 1.49
N ILE A 71 23.28 5.13 1.59
CA ILE A 71 22.08 5.32 2.41
C ILE A 71 22.43 5.50 3.88
N SER A 72 23.42 4.76 4.40
CA SER A 72 23.83 4.84 5.80
C SER A 72 24.58 6.12 6.17
N SER A 73 24.95 6.95 5.19
CA SER A 73 25.71 8.18 5.42
C SER A 73 24.90 9.17 6.28
N PRO A 74 25.43 9.64 7.43
CA PRO A 74 24.73 10.60 8.30
C PRO A 74 24.41 11.95 7.65
N SER A 75 25.09 12.27 6.54
CA SER A 75 24.86 13.48 5.75
C SER A 75 23.70 13.37 4.74
N LYS A 76 23.08 12.18 4.63
CA LYS A 76 21.97 11.91 3.72
C LYS A 76 20.71 11.64 4.53
N ASN A 77 19.58 12.20 4.11
CA ASN A 77 18.28 11.88 4.68
C ASN A 77 17.70 10.62 4.01
N MET A 78 18.35 9.48 4.20
CA MET A 78 17.98 8.18 3.64
C MET A 78 18.02 7.10 4.71
N GLU A 79 17.27 6.03 4.52
CA GLU A 79 17.25 4.90 5.46
C GLU A 79 16.93 3.59 4.74
N ALA A 80 17.49 2.48 5.22
CA ALA A 80 17.19 1.13 4.73
C ALA A 80 16.44 0.36 5.80
N VAL A 81 15.13 0.27 5.67
CA VAL A 81 14.25 -0.45 6.61
C VAL A 81 14.09 -1.89 6.16
N ILE A 82 14.32 -2.85 7.05
CA ILE A 82 14.10 -4.27 6.76
C ILE A 82 12.62 -4.58 6.96
N LEU A 83 12.00 -5.20 5.96
CA LEU A 83 10.65 -5.75 6.04
C LEU A 83 10.75 -7.27 6.06
N GLU A 84 10.07 -7.90 7.02
CA GLU A 84 10.23 -9.34 7.31
C GLU A 84 8.97 -10.17 7.09
N LYS A 85 7.78 -9.55 7.20
CA LYS A 85 6.48 -10.23 7.12
C LYS A 85 5.50 -9.37 6.33
N ALA A 86 4.69 -10.01 5.49
CA ALA A 86 3.54 -9.39 4.86
C ALA A 86 2.44 -9.16 5.92
N PRO A 87 2.01 -7.91 6.17
CA PRO A 87 0.98 -7.64 7.18
C PRO A 87 -0.39 -8.10 6.67
N LYS A 88 -1.24 -8.59 7.58
CA LYS A 88 -2.66 -8.71 7.33
C LYS A 88 -3.32 -7.35 7.54
N ILE A 89 -3.97 -6.82 6.51
CA ILE A 89 -4.45 -5.43 6.45
C ILE A 89 -5.98 -5.41 6.55
N ALA A 90 -6.50 -4.55 7.42
CA ALA A 90 -7.89 -4.15 7.44
C ALA A 90 -8.05 -2.70 6.97
N VAL A 91 -9.10 -2.41 6.22
CA VAL A 91 -9.53 -1.06 5.87
C VAL A 91 -10.87 -0.80 6.54
N TYR A 92 -10.92 0.23 7.39
CA TYR A 92 -12.17 0.66 8.00
C TYR A 92 -13.01 1.42 6.98
N THR A 93 -14.15 0.85 6.61
CA THR A 93 -15.03 1.44 5.58
C THR A 93 -16.46 0.94 5.76
N PRO A 94 -17.48 1.82 5.66
CA PRO A 94 -18.87 1.42 5.75
C PRO A 94 -19.27 0.47 4.61
N ASN A 95 -20.22 -0.40 4.91
CA ASN A 95 -20.82 -1.28 3.91
C ASN A 95 -21.52 -0.44 2.83
N GLY A 96 -21.35 -0.81 1.56
CA GLY A 96 -22.05 -0.19 0.44
C GLY A 96 -21.35 1.01 -0.21
N LYS A 97 -20.20 1.48 0.30
CA LYS A 97 -19.35 2.45 -0.42
C LYS A 97 -18.95 1.89 -1.78
N GLN A 98 -18.98 2.72 -2.82
CA GLN A 98 -18.55 2.27 -4.14
C GLN A 98 -17.03 2.14 -4.20
N PRO A 99 -16.48 1.18 -4.97
CA PRO A 99 -15.04 0.92 -5.00
C PRO A 99 -14.16 2.12 -5.43
N TRP A 100 -14.73 3.09 -6.15
CA TRP A 100 -14.01 4.29 -6.59
C TRP A 100 -14.02 5.43 -5.55
N ASP A 101 -14.79 5.30 -4.47
CA ASP A 101 -14.91 6.32 -3.43
C ASP A 101 -13.78 6.23 -2.39
N ASP A 102 -12.99 5.17 -2.42
CA ASP A 102 -11.85 4.96 -1.51
C ASP A 102 -10.56 4.68 -2.29
N ALA A 103 -9.74 5.73 -2.41
CA ALA A 103 -8.47 5.68 -3.11
C ALA A 103 -7.50 4.63 -2.54
N VAL A 104 -7.57 4.32 -1.23
CA VAL A 104 -6.70 3.32 -0.61
C VAL A 104 -7.09 1.93 -1.06
N THR A 105 -8.38 1.59 -1.02
CA THR A 105 -8.86 0.29 -1.54
C THR A 105 -8.59 0.13 -3.03
N MET A 106 -8.72 1.20 -3.82
CA MET A 106 -8.36 1.18 -5.25
C MET A 106 -6.88 0.87 -5.46
N VAL A 107 -5.99 1.53 -4.71
CA VAL A 107 -4.54 1.33 -4.84
C VAL A 107 -4.12 -0.06 -4.36
N LEU A 108 -4.66 -0.54 -3.23
CA LEU A 108 -4.39 -1.90 -2.75
C LEU A 108 -4.85 -2.95 -3.77
N THR A 109 -6.05 -2.78 -4.32
CA THR A 109 -6.58 -3.65 -5.38
C THR A 109 -5.71 -3.62 -6.63
N TYR A 110 -5.33 -2.43 -7.10
CA TYR A 110 -4.47 -2.26 -8.27
C TYR A 110 -3.08 -2.87 -8.09
N ALA A 111 -2.52 -2.75 -6.88
CA ALA A 111 -1.27 -3.36 -6.49
C ALA A 111 -1.40 -4.87 -6.22
N GLU A 112 -2.61 -5.42 -6.20
CA GLU A 112 -2.89 -6.82 -5.86
C GLU A 112 -2.42 -7.18 -4.45
N ILE A 113 -2.62 -6.26 -3.49
CA ILE A 113 -2.36 -6.48 -2.06
C ILE A 113 -3.70 -6.82 -1.39
N PRO A 114 -3.83 -8.00 -0.74
CA PRO A 114 -5.05 -8.40 -0.06
C PRO A 114 -5.33 -7.53 1.16
N TYR A 115 -6.61 -7.21 1.36
CA TYR A 115 -7.12 -6.51 2.53
C TYR A 115 -8.55 -6.98 2.82
N ASP A 116 -8.95 -6.88 4.08
CA ASP A 116 -10.34 -7.08 4.49
C ASP A 116 -11.00 -5.73 4.81
N THR A 117 -12.31 -5.63 4.64
CA THR A 117 -13.08 -4.46 5.09
C THR A 117 -13.70 -4.73 6.46
N VAL A 118 -13.60 -3.73 7.33
CA VAL A 118 -14.16 -3.75 8.68
C VAL A 118 -14.99 -2.48 8.93
N TYR A 119 -16.02 -2.59 9.76
CA TYR A 119 -16.85 -1.49 10.21
C TYR A 119 -17.27 -1.70 11.66
N ASP A 120 -18.16 -0.86 12.18
CA ASP A 120 -18.53 -0.79 13.60
C ASP A 120 -18.77 -2.15 14.27
N GLU A 121 -19.64 -3.00 13.72
CA GLU A 121 -19.99 -4.29 14.35
C GLU A 121 -18.75 -5.18 14.57
N LYS A 122 -17.89 -5.29 13.55
CA LYS A 122 -16.65 -6.10 13.61
C LYS A 122 -15.63 -5.50 14.57
N VAL A 123 -15.54 -4.18 14.64
CA VAL A 123 -14.65 -3.48 15.57
C VAL A 123 -15.11 -3.72 17.01
N LEU A 124 -16.41 -3.61 17.27
CA LEU A 124 -17.01 -3.83 18.59
C LEU A 124 -16.96 -5.30 19.04
N SER A 125 -16.80 -6.25 18.11
CA SER A 125 -16.65 -7.67 18.40
C SER A 125 -15.19 -8.16 18.48
N ASP A 126 -14.24 -7.26 18.71
CA ASP A 126 -12.81 -7.54 18.86
C ASP A 126 -12.13 -8.18 17.63
N GLU A 127 -12.73 -8.10 16.42
CA GLU A 127 -12.12 -8.71 15.22
C GLU A 127 -10.83 -8.01 14.77
N LEU A 128 -10.54 -6.80 15.27
CA LEU A 128 -9.30 -6.08 14.97
C LEU A 128 -8.04 -6.85 15.40
N LEU A 129 -8.15 -7.74 16.39
CA LEU A 129 -7.05 -8.59 16.85
C LEU A 129 -6.53 -9.55 15.77
N LEU A 130 -7.30 -9.75 14.70
CA LEU A 130 -6.93 -10.62 13.57
C LEU A 130 -5.98 -9.94 12.58
N TYR A 131 -5.74 -8.63 12.71
CA TYR A 131 -5.02 -7.83 11.71
C TYR A 131 -3.72 -7.27 12.29
N ASP A 132 -2.71 -7.15 11.43
CA ASP A 132 -1.48 -6.45 11.80
C ASP A 132 -1.68 -4.94 11.67
N TRP A 133 -2.32 -4.48 10.58
CA TRP A 133 -2.51 -3.05 10.26
C TRP A 133 -3.99 -2.71 10.03
N LEU A 134 -4.38 -1.52 10.49
CA LEU A 134 -5.70 -0.92 10.24
C LEU A 134 -5.53 0.42 9.53
N HIS A 135 -6.16 0.57 8.37
CA HIS A 135 -6.30 1.86 7.70
C HIS A 135 -7.60 2.53 8.15
N LEU A 136 -7.51 3.81 8.46
CA LEU A 136 -8.61 4.67 8.89
C LEU A 136 -8.57 5.97 8.08
N HIS A 137 -9.73 6.45 7.64
CA HIS A 137 -9.82 7.78 7.04
C HIS A 137 -10.05 8.82 8.13
N HIS A 138 -9.35 9.95 8.05
CA HIS A 138 -9.46 11.00 9.06
C HIS A 138 -10.85 11.66 9.07
N GLU A 139 -11.50 11.73 7.91
CA GLU A 139 -12.86 12.24 7.76
C GLU A 139 -13.90 11.44 8.56
N ASP A 140 -13.68 10.14 8.80
CA ASP A 140 -14.61 9.27 9.52
C ASP A 140 -14.80 9.73 10.99
N PHE A 141 -13.80 10.41 11.57
CA PHE A 141 -13.83 10.87 12.97
C PHE A 141 -14.11 12.36 13.15
N THR A 142 -14.06 13.13 12.07
CA THR A 142 -14.16 14.60 12.16
C THR A 142 -15.49 15.15 11.65
N GLY A 143 -16.35 14.30 11.07
CA GLY A 143 -17.60 14.73 10.45
C GLY A 143 -17.39 15.69 9.29
N GLN A 144 -16.15 15.79 8.79
CA GLN A 144 -15.80 16.63 7.67
C GLN A 144 -16.29 15.96 6.40
N TYR A 145 -17.41 16.45 5.90
CA TYR A 145 -17.91 16.02 4.61
C TYR A 145 -16.90 16.39 3.51
N GLY A 146 -16.44 15.38 2.77
CA GLY A 146 -15.46 15.55 1.69
C GLY A 146 -15.97 16.47 0.56
N LYS A 147 -15.08 16.77 -0.40
CA LYS A 147 -15.41 17.60 -1.59
C LYS A 147 -16.65 17.10 -2.33
N PHE A 148 -16.93 15.80 -2.29
CA PHE A 148 -18.12 15.18 -2.86
C PHE A 148 -19.42 15.71 -2.27
N TYR A 149 -19.52 15.87 -0.95
CA TYR A 149 -20.73 16.45 -0.34
C TYR A 149 -21.03 17.84 -0.87
N ARG A 150 -20.00 18.68 -1.03
CA ARG A 150 -20.20 20.04 -1.56
C ARG A 150 -20.79 20.03 -2.97
N ALA A 151 -20.37 19.08 -3.81
CA ALA A 151 -20.81 18.96 -5.18
C ALA A 151 -22.14 18.18 -5.35
N TYR A 152 -22.39 17.19 -4.49
CA TYR A 152 -23.43 16.18 -4.70
C TYR A 152 -24.43 16.03 -3.55
N ARG A 153 -24.40 16.87 -2.51
CA ARG A 153 -25.36 16.81 -1.37
C ARG A 153 -26.84 16.75 -1.74
N SER A 154 -27.21 17.25 -2.93
CA SER A 154 -28.59 17.27 -3.43
C SER A 154 -28.86 16.21 -4.50
N ALA A 155 -27.87 15.38 -4.84
CA ALA A 155 -28.05 14.30 -5.80
C ALA A 155 -28.92 13.20 -5.16
N PRO A 156 -29.94 12.67 -5.86
CA PRO A 156 -30.85 11.67 -5.29
C PRO A 156 -30.14 10.44 -4.73
N TRP A 157 -29.13 9.93 -5.45
CA TRP A 157 -28.34 8.78 -5.02
C TRP A 157 -27.59 9.03 -3.70
N TYR A 158 -27.05 10.25 -3.51
CA TYR A 158 -26.29 10.61 -2.30
C TYR A 158 -27.22 10.74 -1.08
N ILE A 159 -28.44 11.25 -1.28
CA ILE A 159 -29.46 11.35 -0.23
C ILE A 159 -29.92 9.96 0.21
N GLU A 160 -30.14 9.06 -0.76
CA GLU A 160 -30.55 7.68 -0.51
C GLU A 160 -29.45 6.87 0.20
N GLU A 161 -28.20 7.02 -0.22
CA GLU A 161 -27.04 6.41 0.42
C GLU A 161 -26.89 6.84 1.89
N LYS A 162 -27.03 8.14 2.18
CA LYS A 162 -26.98 8.64 3.55
C LYS A 162 -28.08 8.03 4.43
N LYS A 163 -29.29 7.89 3.89
CA LYS A 163 -30.42 7.30 4.61
C LYS A 163 -30.24 5.80 4.89
N ASN A 164 -29.48 5.10 4.06
CA ASN A 164 -29.20 3.68 4.22
C ASN A 164 -27.98 3.40 5.12
N ALA A 165 -27.12 4.41 5.32
CA ALA A 165 -25.94 4.33 6.18
C ALA A 165 -26.20 4.74 7.65
N GLU A 166 -27.29 5.46 7.91
CA GLU A 166 -27.84 5.74 9.26
C GLU A 166 -28.73 4.58 9.74
#